data_AF-A0A9Q0VZY8-F1
#
_entry.id   AF-A0A9Q0VZY8-F1
#
_cell.length_a   1.000
_cell.length_b   1.000
_cell.length_c   1.000
_cell.angle_alpha   90.00
_cell.angle_beta   90.00
_cell.angle_gamma   90.00
#
_symmetry.space_group_name_H-M   'P 1'
#
loop_
_entity.id
_entity.type
_entity.pdbx_description
1 polymer ?
#
loop_
_entity_poly.entity_id
_entity_poly.type
_entity_poly.pdbx_seq_one_letter_code
_entity_poly.pdbx_strand_id
1 'polypeptide(L)'
;MLEHLTKLLLCMLGNVATAVQTMLLKFHISGIIFFGSSGSLDKDILMPGDVAVPKAVAFTGVWEWKKFRSENKGKLVFGDFNYPENGENLLGTAEHQKIDLFSTSEESKEVFWLPISSSWYEAATEELKDLEL
;
A
#
# COMPACT_ATOMS: atom_id res chain seq x y z
N MET A 1 12.12 19.91 28.70
CA MET A 1 12.57 18.51 28.60
C MET A 1 11.39 17.73 28.06
N LEU A 2 11.32 17.57 26.74
CA LEU A 2 10.19 16.91 26.08
C LEU A 2 10.56 15.42 26.01
N GLU A 3 9.92 14.59 26.85
CA GLU A 3 10.06 13.14 26.75
C GLU A 3 9.46 12.69 25.41
N HIS A 4 10.30 12.24 24.46
CA HIS A 4 9.82 11.65 23.22
C HIS A 4 9.27 10.26 23.51
N LEU A 5 7.95 10.16 23.65
CA LEU A 5 7.24 8.92 23.91
C LEU A 5 7.07 8.12 22.60
N THR A 6 7.83 7.04 22.44
CA THR A 6 7.60 6.05 21.38
C THR A 6 6.49 5.09 21.81
N LYS A 7 5.42 4.98 21.02
CA LYS A 7 4.32 4.03 21.25
C LYS A 7 4.35 2.93 20.19
N LEU A 8 4.49 1.69 20.62
CA LEU A 8 4.45 0.51 19.75
C LEU A 8 3.03 -0.07 19.71
N LEU A 9 2.56 -0.41 18.51
CA LEU A 9 1.26 -1.05 18.30
C LEU A 9 1.39 -2.22 17.32
N LEU A 10 0.87 -3.38 17.70
CA LEU A 10 0.84 -4.61 16.89
C LEU A 10 -0.59 -4.86 16.41
N CYS A 11 -0.81 -5.05 15.11
CA CYS A 11 -2.15 -4.97 14.55
C CYS A 11 -2.32 -5.67 13.18
N MET A 12 -3.43 -6.41 12.97
CA MET A 12 -3.85 -6.92 11.65
C MET A 12 -4.51 -5.80 10.81
N LEU A 13 -4.45 -5.88 9.47
CA LEU A 13 -4.85 -4.82 8.51
C LEU A 13 -6.16 -4.07 8.83
N GLY A 14 -7.28 -4.77 9.05
CA GLY A 14 -8.56 -4.12 9.38
C GLY A 14 -8.56 -3.40 10.72
N ASN A 15 -7.75 -3.87 11.66
CA ASN A 15 -7.58 -3.25 12.97
C ASN A 15 -6.66 -2.01 12.89
N VAL A 16 -5.81 -1.87 11.85
CA VAL A 16 -4.78 -0.81 11.80
C VAL A 16 -5.42 0.55 11.66
N ALA A 17 -6.40 0.68 10.76
CA ALA A 17 -7.09 1.95 10.53
C ALA A 17 -7.75 2.46 11.82
N THR A 18 -8.53 1.63 12.51
CA THR A 18 -9.18 2.01 13.77
C THR A 18 -8.17 2.35 14.85
N ALA A 19 -7.09 1.59 14.95
CA ALA A 19 -6.12 1.78 16.01
C ALA A 19 -5.23 3.01 15.78
N VAL A 20 -4.83 3.28 14.53
CA VAL A 20 -4.15 4.54 14.15
C VAL A 20 -5.07 5.74 14.37
N GLN A 21 -6.34 5.65 13.98
CA GLN A 21 -7.31 6.71 14.21
C GLN A 21 -7.49 7.01 15.71
N THR A 22 -7.57 5.96 16.53
CA THR A 22 -7.66 6.10 17.99
C THR A 22 -6.40 6.75 18.55
N MET A 23 -5.22 6.39 18.03
CA MET A 23 -3.95 6.97 18.46
C MET A 23 -3.87 8.46 18.13
N LEU A 24 -4.24 8.85 16.91
CA LEU A 24 -4.27 10.24 16.47
C LEU A 24 -5.24 11.10 17.29
N LEU A 25 -6.35 10.52 17.75
CA LEU A 25 -7.32 11.21 18.61
C LEU A 25 -6.87 11.34 20.06
N LYS A 26 -6.01 10.45 20.55
CA LYS A 26 -5.59 10.39 21.96
C LYS A 26 -4.23 11.03 22.22
N PHE A 27 -3.37 11.12 21.21
CA PHE A 27 -1.99 11.56 21.36
C PHE A 27 -1.61 12.57 20.29
N HIS A 28 -0.66 13.44 20.63
CA HIS A 28 -0.01 14.31 19.65
C HIS A 28 1.09 13.51 18.95
N ILE A 29 0.83 13.08 17.71
CA ILE A 29 1.72 12.22 16.92
C ILE A 29 2.49 13.08 15.91
N SER A 30 3.83 13.00 15.95
CA SER A 30 4.70 13.66 14.98
C SER A 30 5.01 12.82 13.74
N GLY A 31 4.81 11.51 13.81
CA GLY A 31 5.05 10.58 12.70
C GLY A 31 4.53 9.17 13.00
N ILE A 32 4.30 8.40 11.96
CA ILE A 32 3.86 7.00 12.03
C ILE A 32 4.82 6.18 11.17
N ILE A 33 5.40 5.14 11.76
CA ILE A 33 6.26 4.18 11.06
C ILE A 33 5.51 2.85 11.06
N PHE A 34 5.29 2.29 9.88
CA PHE A 34 4.80 0.92 9.72
C PHE A 34 5.98 0.02 9.38
N PHE A 35 6.17 -1.05 10.15
CA PHE A 35 7.19 -2.06 9.90
C PHE A 35 6.60 -3.45 10.09
N GLY A 36 7.12 -4.42 9.35
CA GLY A 36 6.67 -5.80 9.39
C GLY A 36 7.28 -6.62 8.26
N SER A 37 7.00 -7.92 8.26
CA SER A 37 7.41 -8.82 7.18
C SER A 37 6.50 -8.67 5.97
N SER A 38 7.06 -8.83 4.77
CA SER A 38 6.31 -8.82 3.51
C SER A 38 6.79 -9.94 2.59
N GLY A 39 5.97 -10.30 1.60
CA GLY A 39 6.35 -11.22 0.54
C GLY A 39 6.84 -10.46 -0.69
N SER A 40 7.93 -10.92 -1.30
CA SER A 40 8.38 -10.39 -2.59
C SER A 40 7.56 -11.01 -3.73
N LEU A 41 7.20 -10.17 -4.71
CA LEU A 41 6.65 -10.61 -5.99
C LEU A 41 7.75 -10.80 -7.05
N ASP A 42 8.97 -10.35 -6.76
CA ASP A 42 10.13 -10.45 -7.62
C ASP A 42 11.28 -11.13 -6.86
N LYS A 43 11.50 -12.40 -7.19
CA LYS A 43 12.51 -13.25 -6.56
C LYS A 43 13.94 -12.87 -6.95
N ASP A 44 14.12 -12.06 -7.99
CA ASP A 44 15.44 -11.66 -8.47
C ASP A 44 15.90 -10.35 -7.82
N ILE A 45 14.98 -9.61 -7.17
CA ILE A 45 15.26 -8.32 -6.52
C ILE A 45 15.30 -8.42 -5.00
N LEU A 46 14.38 -9.17 -4.38
CA LEU A 46 14.30 -9.30 -2.92
C LEU A 46 14.21 -10.77 -2.51
N MET A 47 15.08 -11.15 -1.59
CA MET A 47 15.17 -12.48 -1.00
C MET A 47 14.58 -12.50 0.41
N PRO A 48 14.13 -13.68 0.91
CA PRO A 48 13.73 -13.80 2.31
C PRO A 48 14.86 -13.38 3.25
N GLY A 49 14.60 -12.40 4.11
CA GLY A 49 15.59 -11.81 5.01
C GLY A 49 15.99 -10.39 4.64
N ASP A 50 15.77 -9.98 3.38
CA ASP A 50 16.05 -8.61 2.95
C ASP A 50 15.10 -7.61 3.60
N VAL A 51 15.63 -6.43 3.91
CA VAL A 51 14.86 -5.28 4.41
C VAL A 51 14.68 -4.29 3.27
N ALA A 52 13.43 -3.91 2.99
CA ALA A 52 13.09 -2.98 1.92
C ALA A 52 12.37 -1.75 2.46
N VAL A 53 12.77 -0.57 1.97
CA VAL A 53 12.06 0.70 2.20
C VAL A 53 11.31 1.07 0.91
N PRO A 54 9.96 1.03 0.90
CA PRO A 54 9.21 1.33 -0.30
C PRO A 54 9.18 2.84 -0.57
N LYS A 55 9.35 3.24 -1.84
CA LYS A 55 9.11 4.63 -2.29
C LYS A 55 7.62 5.00 -2.31
N ALA A 56 6.77 4.00 -2.51
CA ALA A 56 5.32 4.15 -2.51
C ALA A 56 4.66 2.82 -2.12
N VAL A 57 3.45 2.90 -1.60
CA VAL A 57 2.60 1.75 -1.26
C VAL A 57 1.25 1.87 -1.97
N ALA A 58 0.57 0.76 -2.22
CA ALA A 58 -0.75 0.76 -2.84
C ALA A 58 -1.68 -0.24 -2.16
N PHE A 59 -2.98 0.06 -2.15
CA PHE A 59 -3.99 -0.87 -1.68
C PHE A 59 -4.41 -1.79 -2.83
N THR A 60 -3.80 -2.98 -2.92
CA THR A 60 -4.03 -3.92 -4.03
C THR A 60 -5.19 -4.90 -3.78
N GLY A 61 -5.84 -4.81 -2.62
CA GLY A 61 -6.88 -5.74 -2.18
C GLY A 61 -8.30 -5.41 -2.64
N VAL A 62 -8.57 -4.17 -3.11
CA VAL A 62 -9.91 -3.78 -3.59
C VAL A 62 -9.90 -3.60 -5.09
N TRP A 63 -10.87 -4.23 -5.73
CA TRP A 63 -11.05 -4.30 -7.16
C TRP A 63 -12.43 -3.79 -7.54
N GLU A 64 -12.48 -3.01 -8.61
CA GLU A 64 -13.71 -2.59 -9.25
C GLU A 64 -13.96 -3.46 -10.48
N TRP A 65 -15.10 -4.15 -10.49
CA TRP A 65 -15.54 -4.90 -11.65
C TRP A 65 -16.09 -3.96 -12.72
N LYS A 66 -15.59 -4.05 -13.94
CA LYS A 66 -16.14 -3.28 -15.05
C LYS A 66 -17.33 -3.99 -15.66
N LYS A 67 -18.30 -3.19 -16.12
CA LYS A 67 -19.49 -3.69 -16.79
C LYS A 67 -19.08 -4.56 -17.97
N PHE A 68 -19.73 -5.72 -18.12
CA PHE A 68 -19.44 -6.61 -19.24
C PHE A 68 -19.60 -5.88 -20.58
N ARG A 69 -18.58 -5.99 -21.44
CA ARG A 69 -18.47 -5.30 -22.73
C ARG A 69 -18.54 -3.76 -22.66
N SER A 70 -18.13 -3.15 -21.54
CA SER A 70 -17.91 -1.69 -21.50
C SER A 70 -16.73 -1.28 -22.38
N GLU A 71 -16.80 -0.06 -22.90
CA GLU A 71 -15.67 0.57 -23.59
C GLU A 71 -14.51 0.83 -22.63
N ASN A 72 -14.82 1.24 -21.39
CA ASN A 72 -13.84 1.37 -20.32
C ASN A 72 -13.56 -0.01 -19.68
N LYS A 73 -12.54 -0.70 -20.17
CA LYS A 73 -12.10 -2.02 -19.67
C LYS A 73 -11.05 -1.87 -18.57
N GLY A 74 -11.12 -2.76 -17.57
CA GLY A 74 -10.12 -2.86 -16.53
C GLY A 74 -8.84 -3.53 -17.02
N LYS A 75 -7.75 -3.39 -16.25
CA LYS A 75 -6.43 -3.95 -16.59
C LYS A 75 -6.35 -5.47 -16.46
N LEU A 76 -7.11 -6.07 -15.54
CA LEU A 76 -7.19 -7.53 -15.41
C LEU A 76 -8.29 -8.03 -16.33
N VAL A 77 -7.92 -8.87 -17.29
CA VAL A 77 -8.84 -9.47 -18.26
C VAL A 77 -8.99 -10.96 -17.92
N PHE A 78 -10.15 -11.35 -17.39
CA PHE A 78 -10.35 -12.74 -16.94
C PHE A 78 -10.31 -13.75 -18.10
N GLY A 79 -10.66 -13.31 -19.29
CA GLY A 79 -10.65 -14.14 -20.48
C GLY A 79 -9.27 -14.68 -20.86
N ASP A 80 -8.20 -14.00 -20.45
CA ASP A 80 -6.81 -14.40 -20.71
C ASP A 80 -6.38 -15.61 -19.86
N PHE A 81 -7.17 -15.94 -18.83
CA PHE A 81 -6.94 -17.04 -17.89
C PHE A 81 -7.96 -18.17 -18.04
N ASN A 82 -8.82 -18.12 -19.06
CA ASN A 82 -9.70 -19.25 -19.35
C ASN A 82 -8.88 -20.49 -19.70
N TYR A 83 -9.42 -21.65 -19.32
CA TYR A 83 -8.87 -22.94 -19.68
C TYR A 83 -10.00 -23.83 -20.20
N PRO A 84 -9.80 -24.62 -21.28
CA PRO A 84 -8.53 -24.87 -21.99
C PRO A 84 -8.13 -23.81 -23.02
N GLU A 85 -9.06 -22.95 -23.44
CA GLU A 85 -8.81 -21.92 -24.45
C GLU A 85 -9.15 -20.53 -23.90
N ASN A 86 -8.32 -19.55 -24.24
CA ASN A 86 -8.56 -18.15 -23.90
C ASN A 86 -9.79 -17.62 -24.64
N GLY A 87 -10.50 -16.65 -24.04
CA GLY A 87 -11.65 -16.03 -24.69
C GLY A 87 -12.48 -15.15 -23.77
N GLU A 88 -13.36 -14.33 -24.34
CA GLU A 88 -14.26 -13.50 -23.53
C GLU A 88 -15.13 -14.37 -22.60
N ASN A 89 -15.28 -13.96 -21.34
CA ASN A 89 -16.16 -14.60 -20.37
C ASN A 89 -16.99 -13.56 -19.61
N LEU A 90 -18.02 -14.02 -18.89
CA LEU A 90 -18.92 -13.15 -18.13
C LEU A 90 -18.28 -12.44 -16.93
N LEU A 91 -17.09 -12.88 -16.49
CA LEU A 91 -16.31 -12.15 -15.49
C LEU A 91 -15.71 -10.87 -16.08
N GLY A 92 -15.54 -10.79 -17.40
CA GLY A 92 -15.14 -9.56 -18.09
C GLY A 92 -13.78 -9.07 -17.65
N THR A 93 -13.74 -7.85 -17.09
CA THR A 93 -12.49 -7.18 -16.68
C THR A 93 -12.63 -6.49 -15.34
N ALA A 94 -11.53 -6.36 -14.61
CA ALA A 94 -11.48 -5.62 -13.35
C ALA A 94 -10.24 -4.72 -13.29
N GLU A 95 -10.29 -3.70 -12.44
CA GLU A 95 -9.11 -2.89 -12.11
C GLU A 95 -9.02 -2.62 -10.62
N HIS A 96 -7.83 -2.30 -10.15
CA HIS A 96 -7.65 -1.88 -8.77
C HIS A 96 -8.43 -0.59 -8.54
N GLN A 97 -9.17 -0.54 -7.42
CA GLN A 97 -9.80 0.69 -6.99
C GLN A 97 -8.71 1.67 -6.55
N LYS A 98 -8.84 2.92 -6.99
CA LYS A 98 -8.02 4.03 -6.48
C LYS A 98 -8.66 4.58 -5.21
N ILE A 99 -7.86 5.21 -4.38
CA ILE A 99 -8.30 5.79 -3.12
C ILE A 99 -8.24 7.31 -3.17
N ASP A 100 -9.11 7.95 -2.40
CA ASP A 100 -9.04 9.40 -2.19
C ASP A 100 -8.01 9.72 -1.11
N LEU A 101 -6.96 10.43 -1.50
CA LEU A 101 -5.98 10.98 -0.60
C LEU A 101 -6.41 12.36 -0.14
N PHE A 102 -6.74 12.47 1.14
CA PHE A 102 -7.12 13.73 1.78
C PHE A 102 -5.89 14.42 2.37
N SER A 103 -5.85 15.75 2.24
CA SER A 103 -4.87 16.61 2.90
C SER A 103 -5.59 17.76 3.61
N THR A 104 -4.91 18.41 4.54
CA THR A 104 -5.49 19.53 5.31
C THR A 104 -5.65 20.81 4.51
N SER A 105 -4.92 20.98 3.39
CA SER A 105 -4.85 22.24 2.64
C SER A 105 -5.18 22.12 1.16
N GLU A 106 -5.29 20.91 0.61
CA GLU A 106 -5.57 20.67 -0.81
C GLU A 106 -6.83 19.80 -0.96
N GLU A 107 -7.51 19.95 -2.10
CA GLU A 107 -8.59 19.06 -2.49
C GLU A 107 -8.12 17.60 -2.53
N SER A 108 -9.05 16.69 -2.24
CA SER A 108 -8.77 15.26 -2.28
C SER A 108 -8.34 14.82 -3.67
N LYS A 109 -7.30 13.98 -3.73
CA LYS A 109 -6.76 13.47 -4.99
C LYS A 109 -6.96 11.96 -5.07
N GLU A 110 -7.50 11.50 -6.19
CA GLU A 110 -7.62 10.06 -6.46
C GLU A 110 -6.24 9.49 -6.84
N VAL A 111 -5.73 8.55 -6.04
CA VAL A 111 -4.41 7.94 -6.21
C VAL A 111 -4.44 6.42 -6.13
N PHE A 112 -3.58 5.76 -6.89
CA PHE A 112 -3.32 4.33 -6.74
C PHE A 112 -2.09 4.09 -5.86
N TRP A 113 -0.99 4.77 -6.18
CA TRP A 113 0.24 4.76 -5.39
C TRP A 113 0.22 5.90 -4.40
N LEU A 114 0.35 5.57 -3.12
CA LEU A 114 0.60 6.50 -2.03
C LEU A 114 2.10 6.72 -1.92
N PRO A 115 2.63 7.91 -2.29
CA PRO A 115 4.04 8.20 -2.16
C PRO A 115 4.42 8.34 -0.68
N ILE A 116 5.58 7.80 -0.31
CA ILE A 116 6.23 8.12 0.96
C ILE A 116 6.94 9.47 0.81
N SER A 117 6.92 10.32 1.85
CA SER A 117 7.62 11.61 1.75
C SER A 117 9.13 11.39 1.62
N SER A 118 9.79 12.25 0.84
CA SER A 118 11.23 12.13 0.59
C SER A 118 12.04 12.13 1.89
N SER A 119 11.69 12.97 2.86
CA SER A 119 12.37 13.04 4.15
C SER A 119 12.34 11.72 4.94
N TRP A 120 11.20 11.03 4.98
CA TRP A 120 11.06 9.75 5.67
C TRP A 120 11.73 8.62 4.89
N TYR A 121 11.62 8.64 3.56
CA TYR A 121 12.30 7.67 2.70
C TYR A 121 13.82 7.77 2.81
N GLU A 122 14.37 8.98 2.74
CA GLU A 122 15.80 9.24 2.87
C GLU A 122 16.29 8.80 4.25
N ALA A 123 15.64 9.25 5.32
CA ALA A 123 16.00 8.84 6.69
C ALA A 123 16.02 7.31 6.85
N ALA A 124 14.97 6.62 6.41
CA ALA A 124 14.91 5.16 6.50
C ALA A 124 15.96 4.45 5.64
N THR A 125 16.31 5.02 4.48
CA THR A 125 17.33 4.45 3.58
C THR A 125 18.75 4.66 4.12
N GLU A 126 19.03 5.80 4.75
CA GLU A 126 20.33 6.03 5.40
C GLU A 126 20.59 5.00 6.51
N GLU A 127 19.59 4.70 7.35
CA GLU A 127 19.71 3.69 8.41
C GLU A 127 20.01 2.28 7.90
N LEU A 128 19.70 1.98 6.62
CA LEU A 128 20.00 0.68 6.01
C LEU A 128 21.43 0.58 5.46
N LYS A 129 22.14 1.69 5.26
CA LYS A 129 23.48 1.65 4.63
C LYS A 129 24.54 1.00 5.51
N ASP A 130 24.41 1.16 6.82
CA ASP A 130 25.37 0.66 7.81
C ASP A 130 24.88 -0.64 8.48
N LEU A 131 23.82 -1.26 7.95
CA LEU A 131 23.23 -2.47 8.50
C LEU A 131 24.06 -3.70 8.08
N GLU A 132 24.98 -4.13 8.93
CA GLU A 132 25.57 -5.48 8.84
C GLU A 132 24.60 -6.50 9.43
N LEU A 133 24.16 -7.46 8.62
CA LEU A 133 23.27 -8.57 9.02
C LEU A 133 24.04 -9.81 9.45
#